data_AF-A0A2R6CHS2-F1
#
_entry.id   AF-A0A2R6CHS2-F1
#
_cell.length_a   1.000
_cell.length_b   1.000
_cell.length_c   1.000
_cell.angle_alpha   90.00
_cell.angle_beta   90.00
_cell.angle_gamma   90.00
#
_symmetry.space_group_name_H-M   'P 1'
#
loop_
_entity.id
_entity.type
_entity.pdbx_description
1 polymer ?
#
loop_
_entity_poly.entity_id
_entity_poly.type
_entity_poly.pdbx_seq_one_letter_code
_entity_poly.pdbx_strand_id
1 'polypeptide(L)'
;MADSIDEFKNVSITDEDLETKSKGELIKLAGQLRDRRNDLNQMASERASKRDDLNAETREKVDEAQHHREKRDELNDEVQEHKEKRNELNAEANELFEKVEQMKDELKLDEGKDIEQLEEEIEDLEFKQQTEVLDADDERELIEKIETKREKLQEKKNKLDQNDELEEFEAKAKEVRAKASEHHQQVTDLADEAQEHHNSMIEAYREADDIRDEADEMHEKFVEAQEAADQHHEDFVRVQKRLRELDKEEEEAEREAREEEQEAAREEAEEIYQKFKEGETLDTEDLMKLQKTGLL
;
A
#
# COMPACT_ATOMS: atom_id res chain seq x y z
N MET A 1 21.52 -15.21 9.28
CA MET A 1 22.70 -15.29 10.18
C MET A 1 24.04 -15.09 9.44
N ALA A 2 24.07 -14.43 8.27
CA ALA A 2 25.32 -14.20 7.53
C ALA A 2 25.33 -12.84 6.82
N ASP A 3 24.94 -11.77 7.54
CA ASP A 3 24.81 -10.42 6.94
C ASP A 3 25.29 -9.30 7.88
N SER A 4 26.05 -9.62 8.93
CA SER A 4 26.70 -8.63 9.79
C SER A 4 28.10 -8.32 9.26
N ILE A 5 28.57 -7.09 9.48
CA ILE A 5 29.92 -6.68 9.10
C ILE A 5 30.92 -7.57 9.86
N ASP A 6 31.88 -8.15 9.14
CA ASP A 6 32.97 -8.90 9.76
C ASP A 6 33.95 -7.92 10.39
N GLU A 7 33.72 -7.57 11.65
CA GLU A 7 34.53 -6.61 12.42
C GLU A 7 36.00 -7.03 12.52
N PHE A 8 36.33 -8.33 12.42
CA PHE A 8 37.72 -8.80 12.46
C PHE A 8 38.55 -8.35 11.27
N LYS A 9 37.91 -7.98 10.15
CA LYS A 9 38.58 -7.41 8.98
C LYS A 9 38.79 -5.90 9.09
N ASN A 10 38.27 -5.26 10.12
CA ASN A 10 38.48 -3.84 10.35
C ASN A 10 39.90 -3.60 10.84
N VAL A 11 40.56 -2.62 10.23
CA VAL A 11 41.91 -2.20 10.60
C VAL A 11 41.77 -0.91 11.42
N SER A 12 42.22 -0.93 12.67
CA SER A 12 42.24 0.26 13.53
C SER A 12 43.64 0.87 13.58
N ILE A 13 43.72 2.20 13.62
CA ILE A 13 44.97 2.92 13.82
C ILE A 13 44.92 3.80 15.06
N THR A 14 45.94 3.65 15.91
CA THR A 14 46.23 4.55 17.02
C THR A 14 47.24 5.62 16.62
N ASP A 15 47.29 6.73 17.36
CA ASP A 15 48.27 7.78 17.09
C ASP A 15 49.71 7.29 17.36
N GLU A 16 49.91 6.38 18.32
CA GLU A 16 51.20 5.72 18.59
C GLU A 16 51.68 4.88 17.39
N ASP A 17 50.76 4.22 16.68
CA ASP A 17 51.08 3.48 15.47
C ASP A 17 51.54 4.39 14.32
N LEU A 18 51.03 5.63 14.26
CA LEU A 18 51.44 6.62 13.24
C LEU A 18 52.84 7.18 13.49
N GLU A 19 53.26 7.24 14.76
CA GLU A 19 54.57 7.75 15.15
C GLU A 19 55.66 6.68 15.10
N THR A 20 55.33 5.44 15.44
CA THR A 20 56.32 4.36 15.62
C THR A 20 56.55 3.49 14.39
N LYS A 21 55.57 3.38 13.49
CA LYS A 21 55.68 2.50 12.31
C LYS A 21 56.56 3.11 11.22
N SER A 22 57.31 2.24 10.55
CA SER A 22 58.13 2.64 9.42
C SER A 22 57.28 3.08 8.22
N LYS A 23 57.85 3.92 7.35
CA LYS A 23 57.22 4.38 6.10
C LYS A 23 56.65 3.22 5.26
N GLY A 24 57.40 2.12 5.15
CA GLY A 24 56.96 0.92 4.41
C GLY A 24 55.76 0.20 5.05
N GLU A 25 55.67 0.20 6.38
CA GLU A 25 54.52 -0.36 7.11
C GLU A 25 53.29 0.54 6.99
N LEU A 26 53.47 1.85 7.06
CA LEU A 26 52.40 2.83 6.85
C LEU A 26 51.81 2.74 5.42
N ILE A 27 52.64 2.49 4.39
CA ILE A 27 52.16 2.27 3.02
C ILE A 27 51.29 1.00 2.92
N LYS A 28 51.73 -0.10 3.55
CA LYS A 28 50.94 -1.35 3.56
C LYS A 28 49.61 -1.15 4.29
N LEU A 29 49.65 -0.46 5.43
CA LEU A 29 48.49 -0.16 6.25
C LEU A 29 47.48 0.74 5.52
N ALA A 30 47.96 1.76 4.80
CA ALA A 30 47.14 2.58 3.93
C ALA A 30 46.47 1.76 2.82
N GLY A 31 47.18 0.79 2.24
CA GLY A 31 46.60 -0.16 1.28
C GLY A 31 45.45 -0.96 1.88
N GLN A 32 45.67 -1.55 3.06
CA GLN A 32 44.66 -2.35 3.77
C GLN A 32 43.42 -1.53 4.15
N LEU A 33 43.60 -0.32 4.67
CA LEU A 33 42.49 0.59 4.99
C LEU A 33 41.70 0.99 3.75
N ARG A 34 42.39 1.28 2.63
CA ARG A 34 41.75 1.60 1.36
C ARG A 34 40.91 0.42 0.85
N ASP A 35 41.47 -0.77 0.85
CA ASP A 35 40.79 -1.97 0.35
C ASP A 35 39.57 -2.28 1.23
N ARG A 36 39.75 -2.26 2.55
CA ARG A 36 38.66 -2.48 3.49
C ARG A 36 37.54 -1.44 3.37
N ARG A 37 37.89 -0.16 3.21
CA ARG A 37 36.91 0.91 2.93
C ARG A 37 36.13 0.63 1.65
N ASN A 38 36.80 0.20 0.58
CA ASN A 38 36.12 -0.08 -0.69
C ASN A 38 35.16 -1.27 -0.54
N ASP A 39 35.56 -2.32 0.18
CA ASP A 39 34.69 -3.47 0.48
C ASP A 39 33.44 -3.03 1.26
N LEU A 40 33.61 -2.21 2.30
CA LEU A 40 32.49 -1.70 3.10
C LEU A 40 31.57 -0.79 2.30
N ASN A 41 32.12 0.07 1.43
CA ASN A 41 31.34 0.89 0.52
C ASN A 41 30.56 0.05 -0.50
N GLN A 42 31.14 -1.05 -0.99
CA GLN A 42 30.42 -1.98 -1.86
C GLN A 42 29.26 -2.63 -1.10
N MET A 43 29.50 -3.13 0.12
CA MET A 43 28.44 -3.70 0.97
C MET A 43 27.33 -2.67 1.27
N ALA A 44 27.70 -1.42 1.56
CA ALA A 44 26.75 -0.34 1.75
C ALA A 44 25.92 -0.10 0.48
N SER A 45 26.56 -0.03 -0.70
CA SER A 45 25.84 0.13 -1.97
C SER A 45 24.87 -1.02 -2.26
N GLU A 46 25.26 -2.26 -1.97
CA GLU A 46 24.41 -3.44 -2.14
C GLU A 46 23.22 -3.40 -1.18
N ARG A 47 23.44 -3.06 0.10
CA ARG A 47 22.38 -2.90 1.10
C ARG A 47 21.43 -1.76 0.76
N ALA A 48 21.94 -0.63 0.27
CA ALA A 48 21.14 0.49 -0.21
C ALA A 48 20.25 0.09 -1.39
N SER A 49 20.79 -0.66 -2.35
CA SER A 49 20.02 -1.15 -3.50
C SER A 49 18.89 -2.07 -3.06
N LYS A 50 19.19 -3.05 -2.19
CA LYS A 50 18.16 -3.95 -1.62
C LYS A 50 17.08 -3.19 -0.84
N ARG A 51 17.46 -2.19 -0.04
CA ARG A 51 16.52 -1.32 0.68
C ARG A 51 15.60 -0.59 -0.31
N ASP A 52 16.16 -0.07 -1.39
CA ASP A 52 15.40 0.67 -2.39
C ASP A 52 14.44 -0.25 -3.17
N ASP A 53 14.85 -1.48 -3.46
CA ASP A 53 14.01 -2.52 -4.04
C ASP A 53 12.84 -2.88 -3.09
N LEU A 54 13.13 -3.16 -1.81
CA LEU A 54 12.10 -3.45 -0.79
C LEU A 54 11.13 -2.27 -0.62
N ASN A 55 11.63 -1.03 -0.61
CA ASN A 55 10.78 0.16 -0.55
C ASN A 55 9.89 0.32 -1.79
N ALA A 56 10.35 -0.13 -2.96
CA ALA A 56 9.53 -0.16 -4.16
C ALA A 56 8.42 -1.23 -4.01
N GLU A 57 8.76 -2.42 -3.53
CA GLU A 57 7.78 -3.49 -3.26
C GLU A 57 6.74 -3.06 -2.21
N THR A 58 7.14 -2.38 -1.13
CA THR A 58 6.21 -1.81 -0.15
C THR A 58 5.22 -0.87 -0.83
N ARG A 59 5.68 0.00 -1.75
CA ARG A 59 4.78 0.94 -2.47
C ARG A 59 3.79 0.19 -3.34
N GLU A 60 4.24 -0.83 -4.08
CA GLU A 60 3.36 -1.66 -4.90
C GLU A 60 2.27 -2.34 -4.05
N LYS A 61 2.64 -2.86 -2.87
CA LYS A 61 1.69 -3.47 -1.93
C LYS A 61 0.72 -2.47 -1.30
N VAL A 62 1.19 -1.26 -1.00
CA VAL A 62 0.31 -0.18 -0.52
C VAL A 62 -0.67 0.27 -1.61
N ASP A 63 -0.21 0.36 -2.86
CA ASP A 63 -1.06 0.71 -4.00
C ASP A 63 -2.10 -0.39 -4.26
N GLU A 64 -1.71 -1.67 -4.17
CA GLU A 64 -2.62 -2.82 -4.23
C GLU A 64 -3.69 -2.74 -3.12
N ALA A 65 -3.27 -2.49 -1.88
CA ALA A 65 -4.20 -2.32 -0.75
C ALA A 65 -5.15 -1.14 -0.97
N GLN A 66 -4.66 -0.02 -1.51
CA GLN A 66 -5.49 1.13 -1.83
C GLN A 66 -6.53 0.80 -2.92
N HIS A 67 -6.14 0.03 -3.94
CA HIS A 67 -7.07 -0.40 -4.98
C HIS A 67 -8.19 -1.29 -4.42
N HIS A 68 -7.86 -2.25 -3.54
CA HIS A 68 -8.86 -3.06 -2.85
C HIS A 68 -9.78 -2.20 -1.96
N ARG A 69 -9.24 -1.15 -1.32
CA ARG A 69 -10.04 -0.21 -0.53
C ARG A 69 -11.04 0.55 -1.40
N GLU A 70 -10.59 1.12 -2.51
CA GLU A 70 -11.44 1.84 -3.45
C GLU A 70 -12.55 0.93 -3.96
N LYS A 71 -12.20 -0.30 -4.37
CA LYS A 71 -13.19 -1.26 -4.86
C LYS A 71 -14.21 -1.67 -3.79
N ARG A 72 -13.75 -1.88 -2.57
CA ARG A 72 -14.64 -2.15 -1.42
C ARG A 72 -15.59 -0.99 -1.16
N ASP A 73 -15.09 0.25 -1.23
CA ASP A 73 -15.90 1.44 -0.97
C ASP A 73 -16.97 1.60 -2.07
N GLU A 74 -16.64 1.37 -3.34
CA GLU A 74 -17.62 1.30 -4.45
C GLU A 74 -18.69 0.23 -4.20
N LEU A 75 -18.28 -1.00 -3.84
CA LEU A 75 -19.22 -2.10 -3.58
C LEU A 75 -20.12 -1.79 -2.37
N ASN A 76 -19.61 -1.12 -1.35
CA ASN A 76 -20.41 -0.70 -0.19
C ASN A 76 -21.48 0.34 -0.56
N ASP A 77 -21.14 1.27 -1.47
CA ASP A 77 -22.10 2.24 -2.00
C ASP A 77 -23.20 1.53 -2.80
N GLU A 78 -22.85 0.56 -3.65
CA GLU A 78 -23.83 -0.27 -4.37
C GLU A 78 -24.70 -1.09 -3.39
N VAL A 79 -24.10 -1.70 -2.37
CA VAL A 79 -24.84 -2.41 -1.31
C VAL A 79 -25.85 -1.49 -0.63
N GLN A 80 -25.49 -0.22 -0.39
CA GLN A 80 -26.42 0.74 0.20
C GLN A 80 -27.57 1.06 -0.74
N GLU A 81 -27.29 1.32 -2.03
CA GLU A 81 -28.33 1.59 -3.03
C GLU A 81 -29.32 0.42 -3.17
N HIS A 82 -28.81 -0.81 -3.24
CA HIS A 82 -29.66 -2.01 -3.31
C HIS A 82 -30.43 -2.23 -2.00
N LYS A 83 -29.87 -1.89 -0.83
CA LYS A 83 -30.60 -1.93 0.46
C LYS A 83 -31.75 -0.92 0.48
N GLU A 84 -31.55 0.29 -0.02
CA GLU A 84 -32.59 1.33 -0.10
C GLU A 84 -33.74 0.87 -1.01
N LYS A 85 -33.42 0.46 -2.25
CA LYS A 85 -34.40 -0.10 -3.20
C LYS A 85 -35.17 -1.29 -2.64
N ARG A 86 -34.47 -2.23 -1.99
CA ARG A 86 -35.09 -3.38 -1.33
C ARG A 86 -36.07 -2.95 -0.23
N ASN A 87 -35.71 -1.96 0.57
CA ASN A 87 -36.56 -1.49 1.67
C ASN A 87 -37.80 -0.77 1.14
N GLU A 88 -37.66 0.03 0.08
CA GLU A 88 -38.78 0.68 -0.63
C GLU A 88 -39.75 -0.37 -1.21
N LEU A 89 -39.24 -1.36 -1.94
CA LEU A 89 -40.06 -2.43 -2.51
C LEU A 89 -40.73 -3.30 -1.43
N ASN A 90 -40.05 -3.55 -0.31
CA ASN A 90 -40.66 -4.28 0.81
C ASN A 90 -41.78 -3.46 1.47
N ALA A 91 -41.63 -2.14 1.59
CA ALA A 91 -42.69 -1.27 2.09
C ALA A 91 -43.90 -1.28 1.15
N GLU A 92 -43.67 -1.12 -0.16
CA GLU A 92 -44.72 -1.20 -1.17
C GLU A 92 -45.42 -2.57 -1.17
N ALA A 93 -44.66 -3.66 -1.10
CA ALA A 93 -45.23 -5.01 -1.00
C ALA A 93 -46.11 -5.17 0.24
N ASN A 94 -45.67 -4.68 1.40
CA ASN A 94 -46.44 -4.77 2.64
C ASN A 94 -47.74 -3.96 2.55
N GLU A 95 -47.71 -2.74 2.01
CA GLU A 95 -48.92 -1.95 1.78
C GLU A 95 -49.92 -2.65 0.84
N LEU A 96 -49.43 -3.31 -0.22
CA LEU A 96 -50.27 -4.09 -1.12
C LEU A 96 -50.85 -5.33 -0.44
N PHE A 97 -50.07 -6.04 0.38
CA PHE A 97 -50.57 -7.19 1.14
C PHE A 97 -51.60 -6.79 2.19
N GLU A 98 -51.44 -5.65 2.87
CA GLU A 98 -52.42 -5.12 3.81
C GLU A 98 -53.75 -4.78 3.11
N LYS A 99 -53.70 -4.18 1.92
CA LYS A 99 -54.90 -3.92 1.10
C LYS A 99 -55.58 -5.23 0.66
N VAL A 100 -54.80 -6.22 0.23
CA VAL A 100 -55.33 -7.55 -0.12
C VAL A 100 -56.00 -8.20 1.10
N GLU A 101 -55.38 -8.12 2.28
CA GLU A 101 -55.95 -8.70 3.50
C GLU A 101 -57.27 -8.03 3.89
N GLN A 102 -57.35 -6.70 3.80
CA GLN A 102 -58.58 -5.94 4.02
C GLN A 102 -59.69 -6.36 3.04
N MET A 103 -59.38 -6.44 1.74
CA MET A 103 -60.36 -6.89 0.73
C MET A 103 -60.79 -8.34 0.95
N LYS A 104 -59.87 -9.24 1.35
CA LYS A 104 -60.21 -10.63 1.69
C LYS A 104 -61.15 -10.73 2.88
N ASP A 105 -60.94 -9.92 3.92
CA ASP A 105 -61.79 -9.93 5.10
C ASP A 105 -63.18 -9.39 4.77
N GLU A 106 -63.29 -8.34 3.94
CA GLU A 106 -64.57 -7.85 3.41
C GLU A 106 -65.31 -8.92 2.58
N LEU A 107 -64.60 -9.70 1.76
CA LEU A 107 -65.18 -10.76 0.93
C LEU A 107 -65.61 -12.00 1.72
N LYS A 108 -64.85 -12.42 2.75
CA LYS A 108 -65.14 -13.62 3.57
C LYS A 108 -66.40 -13.51 4.43
N LEU A 109 -66.86 -12.30 4.71
CA LEU A 109 -68.06 -12.06 5.54
C LEU A 109 -69.38 -12.42 4.82
N ASP A 110 -69.37 -12.81 3.54
CA ASP A 110 -70.58 -12.94 2.71
C ASP A 110 -70.72 -14.27 1.94
N GLU A 111 -70.71 -15.41 2.63
CA GLU A 111 -71.07 -16.70 2.02
C GLU A 111 -72.61 -16.89 1.94
N GLY A 112 -73.24 -16.34 0.89
CA GLY A 112 -74.68 -16.51 0.57
C GLY A 112 -74.98 -17.15 -0.80
N LYS A 113 -76.28 -17.35 -1.13
CA LYS A 113 -76.80 -18.02 -2.36
C LYS A 113 -76.15 -17.58 -3.70
N ASP A 114 -75.90 -18.49 -4.64
CA ASP A 114 -75.19 -18.21 -5.91
C ASP A 114 -75.88 -17.17 -6.81
N ILE A 115 -75.08 -16.44 -7.62
CA ILE A 115 -75.55 -15.37 -8.52
C ILE A 115 -76.57 -15.90 -9.54
N GLU A 116 -76.26 -17.04 -10.17
CA GLU A 116 -77.16 -17.68 -11.16
C GLU A 116 -78.52 -18.06 -10.55
N GLN A 117 -78.53 -18.54 -9.30
CA GLN A 117 -79.76 -18.89 -8.59
C GLN A 117 -80.58 -17.64 -8.23
N LEU A 118 -79.92 -16.51 -7.92
CA LEU A 118 -80.61 -15.25 -7.67
C LEU A 118 -81.19 -14.65 -8.95
N GLU A 119 -80.51 -14.77 -10.09
CA GLU A 119 -81.02 -14.34 -11.40
C GLU A 119 -82.24 -15.15 -11.82
N GLU A 120 -82.19 -16.48 -11.70
CA GLU A 120 -83.33 -17.37 -12.00
C GLU A 120 -84.51 -17.11 -11.06
N GLU A 121 -84.27 -16.95 -9.76
CA GLU A 121 -85.32 -16.61 -8.79
C GLU A 121 -85.97 -15.22 -9.05
N ILE A 122 -85.22 -14.26 -9.60
CA ILE A 122 -85.76 -12.94 -9.99
C ILE A 122 -86.62 -13.09 -11.25
N GLU A 123 -86.13 -13.81 -12.27
CA GLU A 123 -86.84 -14.03 -13.53
C GLU A 123 -88.17 -14.78 -13.31
N ASP A 124 -88.17 -15.79 -12.44
CA ASP A 124 -89.39 -16.52 -12.03
C ASP A 124 -90.41 -15.63 -11.33
N LEU A 125 -89.96 -14.72 -10.45
CA LEU A 125 -90.83 -13.79 -9.73
C LEU A 125 -91.37 -12.70 -10.65
N GLU A 126 -90.56 -12.18 -11.57
CA GLU A 126 -90.98 -11.23 -12.60
C GLU A 126 -91.98 -11.86 -13.58
N PHE A 127 -91.76 -13.13 -13.94
CA PHE A 127 -92.70 -13.89 -14.78
C PHE A 127 -94.05 -14.08 -14.08
N LYS A 128 -94.05 -14.41 -12.77
CA LYS A 128 -95.29 -14.45 -11.96
C LYS A 128 -95.98 -13.10 -11.90
N GLN A 129 -95.23 -12.01 -11.73
CA GLN A 129 -95.79 -10.65 -11.74
C GLN A 129 -96.51 -10.33 -13.06
N GLN A 130 -95.95 -10.78 -14.19
CA GLN A 130 -96.50 -10.50 -15.52
C GLN A 130 -97.69 -11.40 -15.91
N THR A 131 -97.78 -12.61 -15.35
CA THR A 131 -98.70 -13.65 -15.82
C THR A 131 -99.85 -13.97 -14.86
N GLU A 132 -99.71 -13.68 -13.57
CA GLU A 132 -100.74 -13.93 -12.56
C GLU A 132 -101.54 -12.65 -12.24
N VAL A 133 -102.86 -12.80 -12.04
CA VAL A 133 -103.72 -11.70 -11.58
C VAL A 133 -103.71 -11.71 -10.06
N LEU A 134 -102.87 -10.87 -9.47
CA LEU A 134 -102.66 -10.75 -8.03
C LEU A 134 -103.52 -9.63 -7.43
N ASP A 135 -103.81 -9.76 -6.14
CA ASP A 135 -104.41 -8.68 -5.36
C ASP A 135 -103.37 -7.58 -5.12
N ALA A 136 -103.81 -6.33 -4.93
CA ALA A 136 -102.90 -5.17 -4.82
C ALA A 136 -101.89 -5.26 -3.66
N ASP A 137 -102.19 -6.04 -2.62
CA ASP A 137 -101.29 -6.30 -1.49
C ASP A 137 -100.24 -7.37 -1.83
N ASP A 138 -100.63 -8.44 -2.53
CA ASP A 138 -99.74 -9.52 -2.96
C ASP A 138 -98.78 -9.06 -4.07
N GLU A 139 -99.25 -8.18 -4.97
CA GLU A 139 -98.40 -7.55 -6.00
C GLU A 139 -97.31 -6.67 -5.36
N ARG A 140 -97.62 -5.95 -4.29
CA ARG A 140 -96.63 -5.16 -3.55
C ARG A 140 -95.59 -6.05 -2.86
N GLU A 141 -96.02 -7.13 -2.23
CA GLU A 141 -95.10 -8.08 -1.56
C GLU A 141 -94.18 -8.77 -2.58
N LEU A 142 -94.70 -9.06 -3.78
CA LEU A 142 -93.91 -9.62 -4.87
C LEU A 142 -92.86 -8.62 -5.39
N ILE A 143 -93.24 -7.35 -5.58
CA ILE A 143 -92.32 -6.28 -5.98
C ILE A 143 -91.21 -6.09 -4.94
N GLU A 144 -91.54 -6.09 -3.65
CA GLU A 144 -90.56 -5.96 -2.56
C GLU A 144 -89.58 -7.15 -2.53
N LYS A 145 -90.05 -8.36 -2.83
CA LYS A 145 -89.20 -9.56 -2.99
C LYS A 145 -88.28 -9.47 -4.21
N ILE A 146 -88.76 -8.90 -5.32
CA ILE A 146 -87.93 -8.68 -6.52
C ILE A 146 -86.87 -7.62 -6.24
N GLU A 147 -87.24 -6.49 -5.62
CA GLU A 147 -86.28 -5.43 -5.25
C GLU A 147 -85.20 -5.95 -4.30
N THR A 148 -85.57 -6.64 -3.22
CA THR A 148 -84.59 -7.20 -2.27
C THR A 148 -83.68 -8.25 -2.90
N LYS A 149 -84.15 -9.01 -3.90
CA LYS A 149 -83.30 -9.95 -4.65
C LYS A 149 -82.39 -9.24 -5.65
N ARG A 150 -82.89 -8.21 -6.37
CA ARG A 150 -82.09 -7.38 -7.27
C ARG A 150 -80.98 -6.64 -6.52
N GLU A 151 -81.27 -6.14 -5.33
CA GLU A 151 -80.29 -5.51 -4.45
C GLU A 151 -79.17 -6.49 -4.06
N LYS A 152 -79.54 -7.71 -3.64
CA LYS A 152 -78.58 -8.81 -3.37
C LYS A 152 -77.78 -9.25 -4.60
N LEU A 153 -78.41 -9.26 -5.78
CA LEU A 153 -77.74 -9.59 -7.03
C LEU A 153 -76.68 -8.54 -7.38
N GLN A 154 -77.02 -7.25 -7.24
CA GLN A 154 -76.08 -6.15 -7.47
C GLN A 154 -74.93 -6.18 -6.48
N GLU A 155 -75.19 -6.45 -5.19
CA GLU A 155 -74.15 -6.63 -4.18
C GLU A 155 -73.17 -7.75 -4.56
N LYS A 156 -73.68 -8.89 -5.07
CA LYS A 156 -72.81 -10.00 -5.51
C LYS A 156 -72.02 -9.71 -6.78
N LYS A 157 -72.59 -8.99 -7.74
CA LYS A 157 -71.86 -8.57 -8.95
C LYS A 157 -70.70 -7.64 -8.60
N ASN A 158 -70.95 -6.63 -7.75
CA ASN A 158 -69.89 -5.74 -7.26
C ASN A 158 -68.78 -6.52 -6.52
N LYS A 159 -69.11 -7.59 -5.80
CA LYS A 159 -68.13 -8.44 -5.11
C LYS A 159 -67.30 -9.32 -6.04
N LEU A 160 -67.88 -9.74 -7.17
CA LEU A 160 -67.15 -10.50 -8.18
C LEU A 160 -66.09 -9.61 -8.85
N ASP A 161 -66.44 -8.36 -9.16
CA ASP A 161 -65.50 -7.34 -9.63
C ASP A 161 -64.39 -7.07 -8.58
N GLN A 162 -64.74 -6.98 -7.29
CA GLN A 162 -63.76 -6.84 -6.20
C GLN A 162 -62.81 -8.06 -6.08
N ASN A 163 -63.26 -9.25 -6.47
CA ASN A 163 -62.44 -10.47 -6.43
C ASN A 163 -61.42 -10.48 -7.59
N ASP A 164 -61.80 -10.01 -8.77
CA ASP A 164 -60.89 -9.82 -9.91
C ASP A 164 -59.82 -8.76 -9.57
N GLU A 165 -60.22 -7.64 -8.95
CA GLU A 165 -59.28 -6.63 -8.44
C GLU A 165 -58.33 -7.21 -7.38
N LEU A 166 -58.85 -8.06 -6.48
CA LEU A 166 -58.06 -8.73 -5.45
C LEU A 166 -56.99 -9.65 -6.04
N GLU A 167 -57.32 -10.43 -7.07
CA GLU A 167 -56.34 -11.26 -7.78
C GLU A 167 -55.24 -10.41 -8.43
N GLU A 168 -55.59 -9.27 -9.02
CA GLU A 168 -54.61 -8.34 -9.61
C GLU A 168 -53.68 -7.74 -8.55
N PHE A 169 -54.22 -7.29 -7.41
CA PHE A 169 -53.43 -6.76 -6.31
C PHE A 169 -52.52 -7.83 -5.69
N GLU A 170 -53.00 -9.07 -5.56
CA GLU A 170 -52.17 -10.20 -5.13
C GLU A 170 -51.01 -10.47 -6.08
N ALA A 171 -51.27 -10.45 -7.38
CA ALA A 171 -50.24 -10.67 -8.39
C ALA A 171 -49.17 -9.58 -8.32
N LYS A 172 -49.57 -8.31 -8.23
CA LYS A 172 -48.67 -7.16 -8.06
C LYS A 172 -47.86 -7.26 -6.77
N ALA A 173 -48.48 -7.60 -5.64
CA ALA A 173 -47.78 -7.76 -4.36
C ALA A 173 -46.71 -8.86 -4.42
N LYS A 174 -47.02 -9.99 -5.08
CA LYS A 174 -46.06 -11.09 -5.30
C LYS A 174 -44.92 -10.66 -6.21
N GLU A 175 -45.19 -9.91 -7.28
CA GLU A 175 -44.15 -9.39 -8.19
C GLU A 175 -43.20 -8.43 -7.48
N VAL A 176 -43.73 -7.46 -6.73
CA VAL A 176 -42.92 -6.48 -5.98
C VAL A 176 -42.07 -7.19 -4.92
N ARG A 177 -42.63 -8.19 -4.23
CA ARG A 177 -41.88 -9.03 -3.28
C ARG A 177 -40.77 -9.84 -3.95
N ALA A 178 -41.00 -10.34 -5.17
CA ALA A 178 -39.97 -11.04 -5.93
C ALA A 178 -38.80 -10.11 -6.29
N LYS A 179 -39.08 -8.88 -6.75
CA LYS A 179 -38.06 -7.85 -7.01
C LYS A 179 -37.29 -7.47 -5.75
N ALA A 180 -37.97 -7.31 -4.61
CA ALA A 180 -37.30 -7.07 -3.33
C ALA A 180 -36.35 -8.23 -2.95
N SER A 181 -36.75 -9.48 -3.25
CA SER A 181 -35.92 -10.66 -2.98
C SER A 181 -34.68 -10.70 -3.89
N GLU A 182 -34.78 -10.27 -5.15
CA GLU A 182 -33.65 -10.11 -6.06
C GLU A 182 -32.65 -9.07 -5.54
N HIS A 183 -33.13 -7.89 -5.11
CA HIS A 183 -32.27 -6.90 -4.48
C HIS A 183 -31.65 -7.39 -3.17
N HIS A 184 -32.34 -8.24 -2.40
CA HIS A 184 -31.75 -8.87 -1.20
C HIS A 184 -30.59 -9.79 -1.57
N GLN A 185 -30.74 -10.60 -2.61
CA GLN A 185 -29.66 -11.47 -3.09
C GLN A 185 -28.45 -10.64 -3.54
N GLN A 186 -28.67 -9.59 -4.33
CA GLN A 186 -27.62 -8.68 -4.78
C GLN A 186 -26.90 -8.00 -3.60
N VAL A 187 -27.63 -7.58 -2.56
CA VAL A 187 -27.02 -7.02 -1.34
C VAL A 187 -26.10 -8.03 -0.66
N THR A 188 -26.50 -9.30 -0.60
CA THR A 188 -25.67 -10.35 0.01
C THR A 188 -24.42 -10.60 -0.83
N ASP A 189 -24.58 -10.79 -2.15
CA ASP A 189 -23.47 -11.11 -3.05
C ASP A 189 -22.44 -9.96 -3.07
N LEU A 190 -22.89 -8.71 -3.21
CA LEU A 190 -22.00 -7.53 -3.19
C LEU A 190 -21.35 -7.32 -1.82
N ALA A 191 -22.05 -7.64 -0.72
CA ALA A 191 -21.47 -7.54 0.62
C ALA A 191 -20.39 -8.59 0.86
N ASP A 192 -20.57 -9.81 0.34
CA ASP A 192 -19.57 -10.87 0.39
C ASP A 192 -18.34 -10.46 -0.44
N GLU A 193 -18.53 -9.94 -1.65
CA GLU A 193 -17.43 -9.42 -2.50
C GLU A 193 -16.70 -8.25 -1.83
N ALA A 194 -17.43 -7.30 -1.23
CA ALA A 194 -16.83 -6.20 -0.47
C ALA A 194 -16.00 -6.72 0.72
N GLN A 195 -16.47 -7.76 1.39
CA GLN A 195 -15.74 -8.38 2.51
C GLN A 195 -14.46 -9.09 2.02
N GLU A 196 -14.48 -9.73 0.86
CA GLU A 196 -13.28 -10.30 0.23
C GLU A 196 -12.25 -9.21 -0.07
N HIS A 197 -12.65 -8.11 -0.72
CA HIS A 197 -11.76 -6.97 -0.96
C HIS A 197 -11.23 -6.35 0.34
N HIS A 198 -12.04 -6.30 1.40
CA HIS A 198 -11.59 -5.86 2.72
C HIS A 198 -10.51 -6.77 3.31
N ASN A 199 -10.68 -8.09 3.21
CA ASN A 199 -9.70 -9.05 3.71
C ASN A 199 -8.38 -8.95 2.91
N SER A 200 -8.45 -8.92 1.57
CA SER A 200 -7.28 -8.74 0.71
C SER A 200 -6.56 -7.42 0.97
N MET A 201 -7.30 -6.32 1.18
CA MET A 201 -6.72 -5.03 1.58
C MET A 201 -5.91 -5.17 2.88
N ILE A 202 -6.45 -5.86 3.89
CA ILE A 202 -5.74 -6.06 5.17
C ILE A 202 -4.48 -6.90 4.99
N GLU A 203 -4.55 -7.97 4.19
CA GLU A 203 -3.40 -8.82 3.91
C GLU A 203 -2.31 -8.04 3.18
N ALA A 204 -2.65 -7.26 2.15
CA ALA A 204 -1.71 -6.41 1.44
C ALA A 204 -1.04 -5.37 2.35
N TYR A 205 -1.79 -4.76 3.29
CA TYR A 205 -1.19 -3.85 4.27
C TYR A 205 -0.24 -4.56 5.24
N ARG A 206 -0.56 -5.78 5.69
CA ARG A 206 0.35 -6.56 6.53
C ARG A 206 1.62 -6.92 5.80
N GLU A 207 1.51 -7.40 4.57
CA GLU A 207 2.67 -7.69 3.72
C GLU A 207 3.52 -6.43 3.49
N ALA A 208 2.88 -5.28 3.24
CA ALA A 208 3.59 -4.01 3.09
C ALA A 208 4.35 -3.61 4.37
N ASP A 209 3.73 -3.77 5.54
CA ASP A 209 4.39 -3.50 6.83
C ASP A 209 5.56 -4.46 7.08
N ASP A 210 5.42 -5.76 6.80
CA ASP A 210 6.49 -6.74 6.93
C ASP A 210 7.69 -6.40 6.02
N ILE A 211 7.43 -6.05 4.75
CA ILE A 211 8.47 -5.62 3.81
C ILE A 211 9.12 -4.31 4.26
N ARG A 212 8.35 -3.39 4.84
CA ARG A 212 8.88 -2.13 5.37
C ARG A 212 9.85 -2.40 6.52
N ASP A 213 9.50 -3.29 7.43
CA ASP A 213 10.36 -3.66 8.55
C ASP A 213 11.67 -4.29 8.04
N GLU A 214 11.61 -5.14 6.99
CA GLU A 214 12.81 -5.65 6.32
C GLU A 214 13.64 -4.53 5.66
N ALA A 215 13.00 -3.55 5.04
CA ALA A 215 13.68 -2.39 4.45
C ALA A 215 14.37 -1.54 5.53
N ASP A 216 13.74 -1.33 6.68
CA ASP A 216 14.31 -0.61 7.82
C ASP A 216 15.52 -1.37 8.39
N GLU A 217 15.46 -2.69 8.52
CA GLU A 217 16.63 -3.50 8.90
C GLU A 217 17.78 -3.36 7.89
N MET A 218 17.48 -3.34 6.59
CA MET A 218 18.50 -3.13 5.55
C MET A 218 19.08 -1.72 5.63
N HIS A 219 18.28 -0.73 6.01
CA HIS A 219 18.75 0.64 6.22
C HIS A 219 19.70 0.73 7.41
N GLU A 220 19.36 0.12 8.55
CA GLU A 220 20.26 0.05 9.72
C GLU A 220 21.60 -0.56 9.33
N LYS A 221 21.59 -1.72 8.67
CA LYS A 221 22.79 -2.39 8.17
C LYS A 221 23.56 -1.51 7.17
N PHE A 222 22.88 -0.75 6.33
CA PHE A 222 23.53 0.20 5.42
C PHE A 222 24.28 1.29 6.20
N VAL A 223 23.63 1.88 7.21
CA VAL A 223 24.23 2.93 8.05
C VAL A 223 25.47 2.40 8.76
N GLU A 224 25.40 1.21 9.37
CA GLU A 224 26.56 0.58 10.01
C GLU A 224 27.74 0.39 9.05
N ALA A 225 27.47 -0.03 7.80
CA ALA A 225 28.52 -0.23 6.80
C ALA A 225 29.13 1.10 6.34
N GLN A 226 28.29 2.13 6.21
CA GLN A 226 28.73 3.47 5.85
C GLN A 226 29.60 4.09 6.96
N GLU A 227 29.15 4.04 8.22
CA GLU A 227 29.91 4.56 9.36
C GLU A 227 31.27 3.85 9.50
N ALA A 228 31.30 2.52 9.35
CA ALA A 228 32.56 1.77 9.34
C ALA A 228 33.46 2.20 8.17
N ALA A 229 32.91 2.37 6.97
CA ALA A 229 33.68 2.82 5.81
C ALA A 229 34.26 4.23 6.03
N ASP A 230 33.48 5.14 6.61
CA ASP A 230 33.90 6.50 6.92
C ASP A 230 35.03 6.50 7.95
N GLN A 231 34.96 5.65 8.99
CA GLN A 231 36.06 5.48 9.94
C GLN A 231 37.35 5.01 9.27
N HIS A 232 37.30 3.98 8.41
CA HIS A 232 38.48 3.52 7.65
C HIS A 232 39.00 4.59 6.69
N HIS A 233 38.12 5.44 6.16
CA HIS A 233 38.50 6.56 5.31
C HIS A 233 39.26 7.64 6.10
N GLU A 234 38.78 8.00 7.28
CA GLU A 234 39.45 8.95 8.17
C GLU A 234 40.84 8.45 8.56
N ASP A 235 40.95 7.18 8.98
CA ASP A 235 42.22 6.52 9.32
C ASP A 235 43.18 6.51 8.13
N PHE A 236 42.68 6.21 6.94
CA PHE A 236 43.46 6.24 5.71
C PHE A 236 44.01 7.65 5.43
N VAL A 237 43.20 8.69 5.62
CA VAL A 237 43.62 10.09 5.46
C VAL A 237 44.67 10.47 6.51
N ARG A 238 44.55 10.00 7.75
CA ARG A 238 45.56 10.20 8.81
C ARG A 238 46.90 9.59 8.40
N VAL A 239 46.92 8.34 7.93
CA VAL A 239 48.14 7.69 7.44
C VAL A 239 48.74 8.42 6.24
N GLN A 240 47.91 8.85 5.29
CA GLN A 240 48.39 9.62 4.14
C GLN A 240 49.05 10.94 4.53
N LYS A 241 48.51 11.64 5.54
CA LYS A 241 49.14 12.87 6.06
C LYS A 241 50.50 12.56 6.66
N ARG A 242 50.60 11.54 7.52
CA ARG A 242 51.87 11.13 8.13
C ARG A 242 52.91 10.71 7.10
N LEU A 243 52.52 9.97 6.06
CA LEU A 243 53.42 9.60 4.96
C LEU A 243 53.98 10.84 4.25
N ARG A 244 53.15 11.87 4.00
CA ARG A 244 53.62 13.13 3.39
C ARG A 244 54.54 13.93 4.31
N GLU A 245 54.37 13.83 5.62
CA GLU A 245 55.28 14.44 6.59
C GLU A 245 56.64 13.73 6.56
N LEU A 246 56.65 12.40 6.61
CA LEU A 246 57.88 11.60 6.48
C LEU A 246 58.59 11.85 5.15
N ASP A 247 57.86 11.97 4.04
CA ASP A 247 58.44 12.32 2.73
C ASP A 247 59.18 13.68 2.77
N LYS A 248 58.61 14.67 3.49
CA LYS A 248 59.25 15.98 3.66
C LYS A 248 60.45 15.94 4.59
N GLU A 249 60.34 15.22 5.71
CA GLU A 249 61.46 15.02 6.64
C GLU A 249 62.65 14.35 5.94
N GLU A 250 62.39 13.35 5.08
CA GLU A 250 63.43 12.72 4.25
C GLU A 250 64.03 13.68 3.22
N GLU A 251 63.22 14.48 2.53
CA GLU A 251 63.69 15.47 1.54
C GLU A 251 64.53 16.58 2.20
N GLU A 252 64.12 17.06 3.38
CA GLU A 252 64.86 18.03 4.19
C GLU A 252 66.20 17.44 4.67
N ALA A 253 66.22 16.22 5.20
CA ALA A 253 67.44 15.55 5.64
C ALA A 253 68.41 15.26 4.47
N GLU A 254 67.91 14.86 3.30
CA GLU A 254 68.75 14.67 2.10
C GLU A 254 69.35 15.99 1.64
N ARG A 255 68.57 17.08 1.73
CA ARG A 255 69.04 18.42 1.41
C ARG A 255 70.11 18.90 2.39
N GLU A 256 69.89 18.76 3.70
CA GLU A 256 70.86 19.11 4.74
C GLU A 256 72.15 18.31 4.57
N ALA A 257 72.07 16.99 4.39
CA ALA A 257 73.24 16.15 4.15
C ALA A 257 74.02 16.57 2.90
N ARG A 258 73.33 16.99 1.84
CA ARG A 258 73.95 17.50 0.61
C ARG A 258 74.56 18.90 0.80
N GLU A 259 73.96 19.74 1.65
CA GLU A 259 74.52 21.05 2.03
C GLU A 259 75.77 20.85 2.90
N GLU A 260 75.74 19.95 3.88
CA GLU A 260 76.91 19.56 4.70
C GLU A 260 78.05 18.96 3.85
N GLU A 261 77.74 18.06 2.91
CA GLU A 261 78.74 17.50 1.99
C GLU A 261 79.38 18.59 1.12
N GLN A 262 78.58 19.58 0.67
CA GLN A 262 79.08 20.72 -0.08
C GLN A 262 79.92 21.67 0.77
N GLU A 263 79.53 21.92 2.02
CA GLU A 263 80.31 22.74 2.96
C GLU A 263 81.64 22.07 3.31
N ALA A 264 81.63 20.78 3.67
CA ALA A 264 82.84 20.01 3.91
C ALA A 264 83.77 19.99 2.68
N ALA A 265 83.21 19.81 1.48
CA ALA A 265 83.98 19.87 0.24
C ALA A 265 84.58 21.27 -0.03
N ARG A 266 83.89 22.35 0.38
CA ARG A 266 84.40 23.72 0.28
C ARG A 266 85.50 23.97 1.31
N GLU A 267 85.33 23.56 2.57
CA GLU A 267 86.36 23.68 3.60
C GLU A 267 87.64 22.93 3.21
N GLU A 268 87.52 21.67 2.74
CA GLU A 268 88.66 20.91 2.21
C GLU A 268 89.35 21.66 1.05
N ALA A 269 88.58 22.25 0.14
CA ALA A 269 89.13 23.00 -0.97
C ALA A 269 89.79 24.32 -0.52
N GLU A 270 89.25 25.00 0.50
CA GLU A 270 89.86 26.19 1.09
C GLU A 270 91.19 25.87 1.79
N GLU A 271 91.28 24.75 2.53
CA GLU A 271 92.54 24.29 3.12
C GLU A 271 93.60 23.98 2.05
N ILE A 272 93.23 23.27 0.98
CA ILE A 272 94.11 22.99 -0.16
C ILE A 272 94.56 24.30 -0.83
N TYR A 273 93.66 25.26 -1.00
CA TYR A 273 93.96 26.56 -1.57
C TYR A 273 94.91 27.39 -0.69
N GLN A 274 94.78 27.30 0.64
CA GLN A 274 95.72 27.94 1.57
C GLN A 274 97.12 27.31 1.47
N LYS A 275 97.24 25.98 1.45
CA LYS A 275 98.53 25.29 1.24
C LYS A 275 99.18 25.66 -0.09
N PHE A 276 98.38 25.81 -1.15
CA PHE A 276 98.86 26.32 -2.44
C PHE A 276 99.41 27.75 -2.35
N LYS A 277 98.72 28.65 -1.63
CA LYS A 277 99.21 30.02 -1.39
C LYS A 277 100.49 30.06 -0.56
N GLU A 278 100.69 29.10 0.33
CA GLU A 278 101.89 28.95 1.16
C GLU A 278 103.08 28.35 0.39
N GLY A 279 102.88 27.91 -0.86
CA GLY A 279 103.93 27.48 -1.77
C GLY A 279 104.19 25.97 -1.80
N GLU A 280 103.29 25.16 -1.22
CA GLU A 280 103.33 23.71 -1.32
C GLU A 280 102.86 23.23 -2.72
N THR A 281 103.42 22.12 -3.20
CA THR A 281 103.06 21.55 -4.51
C THR A 281 101.73 20.82 -4.45
N LEU A 282 100.79 21.19 -5.32
CA LEU A 282 99.49 20.51 -5.46
C LEU A 282 99.58 19.27 -6.35
N ASP A 283 98.88 18.21 -5.96
CA ASP A 283 98.70 17.01 -6.78
C ASP A 283 97.50 17.16 -7.74
N THR A 284 97.40 16.26 -8.73
CA THR A 284 96.30 16.26 -9.72
C THR A 284 94.91 16.09 -9.11
N GLU A 285 94.81 15.42 -7.94
CA GLU A 285 93.55 15.25 -7.22
C GLU A 285 93.12 16.56 -6.52
N ASP A 286 94.08 17.31 -5.98
CA ASP A 286 93.85 18.61 -5.33
C ASP A 286 93.37 19.68 -6.32
N LEU A 287 93.99 19.71 -7.51
CA LEU A 287 93.56 20.58 -8.61
C LEU A 287 92.12 20.29 -9.07
N MET A 288 91.72 19.02 -9.11
CA MET A 288 90.36 18.61 -9.49
C MET A 288 89.33 18.98 -8.41
N LYS A 289 89.71 18.95 -7.13
CA LYS A 289 88.85 19.41 -6.02
C LYS A 289 88.62 20.93 -6.08
N LEU A 290 89.67 21.72 -6.31
CA LEU A 290 89.58 23.18 -6.45
C LEU A 290 88.74 23.62 -7.66
N GLN A 291 88.84 22.90 -8.78
CA GLN A 291 88.05 23.19 -9.98
C GLN A 291 86.55 22.88 -9.78
N LYS A 292 86.23 21.83 -9.01
CA LYS A 292 84.84 21.46 -8.69
C LYS A 292 84.15 22.45 -7.75
N THR A 293 84.90 23.07 -6.84
CA THR A 293 84.37 24.06 -5.89
C THR A 293 84.44 25.50 -6.40
N GLY A 294 85.05 25.75 -7.56
CA GLY A 294 85.10 27.06 -8.21
C GLY A 294 86.14 28.03 -7.63
N LEU A 295 87.11 27.52 -6.87
CA LEU A 295 88.21 28.30 -6.27
C LEU A 295 89.41 28.50 -7.21
N LEU A 296 89.31 28.03 -8.47
CA LEU A 296 90.34 28.10 -9.51
C LEU A 296 89.73 28.38 -10.90
#